data_AF-A0A183IQ95-F1
#
_entry.id   AF-A0A183IQ95-F1
#
_cell.length_a   1.000
_cell.length_b   1.000
_cell.length_c   1.000
_cell.angle_alpha   90.00
_cell.angle_beta   90.00
_cell.angle_gamma   90.00
#
_symmetry.space_group_name_H-M   'P 1'
#
loop_
_entity.id
_entity.type
_entity.pdbx_description
1 polymer ?
#
loop_
_entity_poly.entity_id
_entity_poly.type
_entity_poly.pdbx_seq_one_letter_code
_entity_poly.pdbx_strand_id
1 'polypeptide(L)'
;MYVCNLISQYADRSSDSQDVMCNVVRTFNGGGINSTLNRNCLFTHRTGNSIATLAAVYDEAQNRVNLWDISTGELVVAPDFTLVSEFVPDLLYCKVQETGLLNVLTKKRLCLYTIT
;
A
#
# COMPACT_ATOMS: atom_id res chain seq x y z
N MET A 1 -15.30 2.83 -5.10
CA MET A 1 -15.47 3.98 -6.00
C MET A 1 -15.69 5.27 -5.19
N TYR A 2 -14.76 5.63 -4.29
CA TYR A 2 -14.89 6.81 -3.42
C TYR A 2 -13.70 7.78 -3.54
N VAL A 3 -12.56 7.33 -4.08
CA VAL A 3 -11.33 8.13 -4.17
C VAL A 3 -11.44 9.22 -5.24
N CYS A 4 -12.11 8.95 -6.37
CA CYS A 4 -12.23 9.92 -7.48
C CYS A 4 -13.04 11.17 -7.11
N ASN A 5 -13.99 11.09 -6.17
CA ASN A 5 -14.83 12.24 -5.81
C ASN A 5 -14.09 13.32 -4.99
N LEU A 6 -13.03 12.94 -4.26
CA LEU A 6 -12.24 13.87 -3.46
C LEU A 6 -11.33 14.78 -4.31
N ILE A 7 -10.93 14.32 -5.51
CA ILE A 7 -10.04 15.09 -6.39
C ILE A 7 -10.82 16.24 -7.07
N SER A 8 -12.11 16.04 -7.41
CA SER A 8 -12.89 17.10 -8.08
C SER A 8 -13.26 18.28 -7.18
N GLN A 9 -13.39 18.07 -5.86
CA GLN A 9 -13.83 19.13 -4.94
C GLN A 9 -12.75 20.19 -4.64
N TYR A 10 -11.48 19.91 -4.95
CA TYR A 10 -10.37 20.86 -4.74
C TYR A 10 -10.03 21.71 -5.97
N ALA A 11 -10.61 21.43 -7.13
CA ALA A 11 -10.24 22.09 -8.39
C ALA A 11 -10.89 23.48 -8.60
N ASP A 12 -11.82 23.91 -7.74
CA ASP A 12 -12.76 24.99 -8.10
C ASP A 12 -12.46 26.38 -7.48
N ARG A 13 -11.17 26.78 -7.31
CA ARG A 13 -10.83 28.12 -6.78
C ARG A 13 -9.56 28.82 -7.32
N SER A 14 -9.11 28.55 -8.53
CA SER A 14 -8.21 29.47 -9.24
C SER A 14 -8.34 29.34 -10.75
N SER A 15 -8.42 30.47 -11.44
CA SER A 15 -8.66 30.62 -12.89
C SER A 15 -7.51 30.15 -13.80
N ASP A 16 -6.75 29.15 -13.38
CA ASP A 16 -5.67 28.48 -14.12
C ASP A 16 -5.65 26.97 -13.80
N SER A 17 -6.80 26.38 -13.40
CA SER A 17 -6.84 24.95 -13.10
C SER A 17 -6.73 24.14 -14.39
N GLN A 18 -5.53 23.64 -14.69
CA GLN A 18 -5.39 22.53 -15.63
C GLN A 18 -6.21 21.37 -15.10
N ASP A 19 -7.17 20.88 -15.90
CA ASP A 19 -7.95 19.70 -15.57
C ASP A 19 -7.00 18.53 -15.28
N VAL A 20 -7.00 18.04 -14.04
CA VAL A 20 -6.19 16.89 -13.65
C VAL A 20 -6.91 15.63 -14.10
N MET A 21 -6.43 15.03 -15.19
CA MET A 21 -6.92 13.73 -15.66
C MET A 21 -6.45 12.62 -14.71
N CYS A 22 -7.38 11.99 -14.01
CA CYS A 22 -7.12 10.85 -13.14
C CYS A 22 -7.41 9.54 -13.88
N ASN A 23 -6.36 8.79 -14.23
CA ASN A 23 -6.47 7.49 -14.88
C ASN A 23 -6.06 6.36 -13.93
N VAL A 24 -6.81 5.26 -13.97
CA VAL A 24 -6.44 4.03 -13.25
C VAL A 24 -5.19 3.44 -13.90
N VAL A 25 -4.09 3.35 -13.15
CA VAL A 25 -2.84 2.72 -13.62
C VAL A 25 -2.85 1.22 -13.34
N ARG A 26 -3.31 0.82 -12.14
CA ARG A 26 -3.42 -0.56 -11.68
C ARG A 26 -4.60 -0.72 -10.73
N THR A 27 -5.09 -1.95 -10.62
CA THR A 27 -6.08 -2.36 -9.61
C THR A 27 -5.63 -3.67 -9.01
N PHE A 28 -5.48 -3.72 -7.69
CA PHE A 28 -5.09 -4.92 -6.96
C PHE A 28 -6.25 -5.35 -6.06
N ASN A 29 -6.54 -6.65 -6.05
CA ASN A 29 -7.63 -7.18 -5.23
C ASN A 29 -7.13 -7.44 -3.81
N GLY A 30 -7.66 -6.67 -2.84
CA GLY A 30 -7.35 -6.79 -1.40
C GLY A 30 -8.24 -7.79 -0.64
N GLY A 31 -8.71 -8.84 -1.33
CA GLY A 31 -9.67 -9.80 -0.77
C GLY A 31 -11.14 -9.40 -0.95
N GLY A 32 -12.04 -10.37 -0.77
CA GLY A 32 -13.48 -10.20 -1.02
C GLY A 32 -14.32 -9.74 0.18
N ILE A 33 -13.67 -9.46 1.31
CA ILE A 33 -14.34 -9.00 2.54
C ILE A 33 -13.93 -7.54 2.76
N ASN A 34 -14.92 -6.66 2.83
CA ASN A 34 -14.72 -5.21 3.03
C ASN A 34 -15.30 -4.78 4.38
N SER A 35 -15.02 -5.53 5.45
CA SER A 35 -15.55 -5.16 6.78
C SER A 35 -14.74 -4.02 7.39
N THR A 36 -13.52 -3.82 6.92
CA THR A 36 -12.57 -2.85 7.47
C THR A 36 -11.74 -2.12 6.42
N LEU A 37 -11.48 -0.83 6.64
CA LEU A 37 -10.58 -0.03 5.81
C LEU A 37 -9.17 -0.06 6.40
N ASN A 38 -8.23 -0.70 5.70
CA ASN A 38 -6.80 -0.60 6.00
C ASN A 38 -6.18 0.63 5.32
N ARG A 39 -5.24 1.30 6.00
CA ARG A 39 -4.32 2.23 5.36
C ARG A 39 -3.19 1.46 4.68
N ASN A 40 -3.34 1.25 3.38
CA ASN A 40 -2.32 0.64 2.53
C ASN A 40 -1.08 1.55 2.44
N CYS A 41 0.07 0.99 2.10
CA CYS A 41 1.33 1.73 2.00
C CYS A 41 1.90 1.67 0.59
N LEU A 42 2.17 2.82 -0.03
CA LEU A 42 2.92 2.94 -1.28
C LEU A 42 4.30 3.50 -0.98
N PHE A 43 5.36 2.82 -1.43
CA PHE A 43 6.73 3.23 -1.13
C PHE A 43 7.72 2.81 -2.21
N THR A 44 8.87 3.49 -2.24
CA THR A 44 9.99 3.12 -3.11
C THR A 44 11.09 2.48 -2.26
N HIS A 45 11.53 1.30 -2.67
CA HIS A 45 12.61 0.57 -2.05
C HIS A 45 13.77 0.39 -3.03
N ARG A 46 15.00 0.46 -2.53
CA ARG A 46 16.21 0.25 -3.31
C ARG A 46 16.95 -0.96 -2.77
N THR A 47 17.11 -1.98 -3.61
CA THR A 47 17.95 -3.15 -3.32
C THR A 47 19.18 -3.08 -4.22
N GLY A 48 20.33 -2.73 -3.64
CA GLY A 48 21.56 -2.50 -4.41
C GLY A 48 21.37 -1.41 -5.46
N ASN A 49 21.49 -1.78 -6.74
CA ASN A 49 21.28 -0.86 -7.87
C ASN A 49 19.84 -0.87 -8.42
N SER A 50 18.98 -1.77 -7.94
CA SER A 50 17.58 -1.87 -8.36
C SER A 50 16.69 -0.95 -7.53
N ILE A 51 15.73 -0.30 -8.16
CA ILE A 51 14.71 0.54 -7.51
C ILE A 51 13.34 -0.01 -7.91
N ALA A 52 12.51 -0.34 -6.93
CA ALA A 52 11.14 -0.77 -7.14
C ALA A 52 10.16 0.13 -6.38
N THR A 53 9.03 0.44 -7.00
CA THR A 53 7.90 1.08 -6.33
C THR A 53 6.89 0.00 -5.99
N LEU A 54 6.70 -0.23 -4.70
CA LEU A 54 5.88 -1.30 -4.16
C LEU A 54 4.65 -0.75 -3.47
N ALA A 55 3.52 -1.43 -3.63
CA ALA A 55 2.33 -1.25 -2.81
C ALA A 55 2.18 -2.42 -1.84
N ALA A 56 2.20 -2.13 -0.54
CA ALA A 56 1.75 -3.04 0.50
C ALA A 56 0.24 -2.89 0.68
N VAL A 57 -0.48 -3.96 0.38
CA VAL A 57 -1.95 -4.01 0.42
C VAL A 57 -2.39 -5.12 1.36
N TYR A 58 -3.23 -4.80 2.34
CA TYR A 58 -3.81 -5.81 3.21
C TYR A 58 -4.93 -6.59 2.49
N ASP A 59 -4.82 -7.92 2.52
CA ASP A 59 -5.79 -8.88 2.02
C ASP A 59 -6.59 -9.43 3.20
N GLU A 60 -7.78 -8.86 3.44
CA GLU A 60 -8.61 -9.18 4.61
C GLU A 60 -9.08 -10.64 4.57
N ALA A 61 -9.37 -11.17 3.38
CA ALA A 61 -9.89 -12.53 3.20
C ALA A 61 -8.85 -13.62 3.55
N GLN A 62 -7.57 -13.33 3.31
CA GLN A 62 -6.45 -14.23 3.64
C GLN A 62 -5.69 -13.77 4.88
N ASN A 63 -6.08 -12.64 5.45
CA ASN A 63 -5.48 -12.01 6.62
C ASN A 63 -3.95 -11.88 6.51
N ARG A 64 -3.50 -11.28 5.41
CA ARG A 64 -2.07 -11.11 5.07
C ARG A 64 -1.82 -9.79 4.37
N VAL A 65 -0.57 -9.37 4.30
CA VAL A 65 -0.16 -8.20 3.50
C VAL A 65 0.51 -8.68 2.21
N ASN A 66 0.08 -8.17 1.07
CA ASN A 66 0.64 -8.50 -0.24
C ASN A 66 1.50 -7.33 -0.72
N LEU A 67 2.70 -7.62 -1.25
CA LEU A 67 3.57 -6.63 -1.89
C LEU A 67 3.45 -6.74 -3.41
N TRP A 68 2.96 -5.68 -4.04
CA TRP A 68 2.80 -5.58 -5.50
C TRP A 68 3.82 -4.60 -6.08
N ASP A 69 4.49 -4.99 -7.17
CA ASP A 69 5.26 -4.06 -7.97
C ASP A 69 4.31 -3.25 -8.85
N ILE A 70 4.35 -1.92 -8.70
CA ILE A 70 3.46 -1.03 -9.44
C ILE A 70 3.77 -1.02 -10.95
N SER A 71 5.05 -1.14 -11.30
CA SER A 71 5.51 -1.08 -12.69
C SER A 71 5.04 -2.31 -13.47
N THR A 72 5.31 -3.50 -12.94
CA THR A 72 4.93 -4.76 -13.61
C THR A 72 3.49 -5.16 -13.32
N GLY A 73 2.93 -4.73 -12.20
CA GLY A 73 1.63 -5.21 -11.71
C GLY A 73 1.69 -6.60 -11.09
N GLU A 74 2.89 -7.16 -10.92
CA GLU A 74 3.09 -8.51 -10.39
C GLU A 74 3.17 -8.50 -8.86
N LEU A 75 2.72 -9.59 -8.26
CA LEU A 75 2.89 -9.85 -6.84
C LEU A 75 4.35 -10.25 -6.59
N VAL A 76 5.12 -9.40 -5.91
CA VAL A 76 6.54 -9.62 -5.62
C VAL A 76 6.71 -10.60 -4.47
N VAL A 77 5.97 -10.36 -3.39
CA VAL A 77 6.02 -11.19 -2.19
C VAL A 77 4.63 -11.27 -1.59
N ALA A 78 4.16 -12.49 -1.35
CA ALA A 78 3.18 -12.77 -0.31
C ALA A 78 3.95 -13.50 0.79
N PRO A 79 4.73 -12.79 1.62
CA PRO A 79 5.43 -13.49 2.67
C PRO A 79 4.33 -14.03 3.59
N ASP A 80 4.64 -15.14 4.24
CA ASP A 80 3.73 -15.79 5.17
C ASP A 80 3.59 -14.88 6.41
N PHE A 81 2.86 -13.77 6.26
CA PHE A 81 2.40 -12.90 7.33
C PHE A 81 1.26 -13.58 8.11
N THR A 82 1.14 -14.92 8.03
CA THR A 82 0.23 -15.77 8.80
C THR A 82 0.27 -15.51 10.30
N LEU A 83 1.27 -14.77 10.77
CA LEU A 83 1.42 -14.32 12.14
C LEU A 83 0.47 -13.19 12.56
N VAL A 84 -0.24 -12.55 11.63
CA VAL A 84 -1.25 -11.57 11.99
C VAL A 84 -2.61 -12.22 11.95
N SER A 85 -3.00 -12.99 12.97
CA SER A 85 -4.37 -13.50 13.14
C SER A 85 -5.41 -12.38 13.43
N GLU A 86 -5.06 -11.14 13.12
CA GLU A 86 -5.74 -9.93 13.56
C GLU A 86 -5.83 -8.93 12.40
N PHE A 87 -6.84 -8.07 12.46
CA PHE A 87 -6.97 -6.97 11.53
C PHE A 87 -5.74 -6.05 11.55
N VAL A 88 -5.29 -5.63 10.37
CA VAL A 88 -4.21 -4.66 10.16
C VAL A 88 -4.82 -3.29 9.86
N PRO A 89 -4.87 -2.34 10.81
CA PRO A 89 -5.36 -0.98 10.54
C PRO A 89 -4.42 -0.12 9.69
N ASP A 90 -3.10 -0.30 9.83
CA ASP A 90 -2.13 0.63 9.25
C ASP A 90 -0.84 -0.08 8.80
N LEU A 91 -0.32 0.39 7.68
CA LEU A 91 0.93 -0.06 7.08
C LEU A 91 1.82 1.16 6.83
N LEU A 92 3.07 1.07 7.25
CA LEU A 92 4.04 2.14 7.07
C LEU A 92 5.36 1.55 6.60
N TYR A 93 5.97 2.17 5.59
CA TYR A 93 7.36 1.90 5.24
C TYR A 93 8.28 2.99 5.79
N CYS A 94 9.40 2.58 6.36
CA CYS A 94 10.48 3.49 6.72
C CYS A 94 11.84 2.89 6.38
N LYS A 95 12.86 3.75 6.31
CA LYS A 95 14.25 3.32 6.12
C LYS A 95 15.02 3.64 7.39
N VAL A 96 15.66 2.62 7.96
CA VAL A 96 16.57 2.77 9.11
C VAL A 96 17.96 2.41 8.62
N GLN A 97 18.84 3.41 8.53
CA GLN A 97 20.14 3.30 7.85
C GLN A 97 19.96 2.86 6.38
N GLU A 98 20.50 1.70 6.00
CA GLU A 98 20.34 1.10 4.67
C GLU A 98 19.23 0.05 4.60
N THR A 99 18.57 -0.26 5.72
CA THR A 99 17.54 -1.30 5.78
C THR A 99 16.14 -0.70 5.59
N GLY A 100 15.41 -1.21 4.60
CA GLY A 100 13.99 -0.90 4.43
C GLY A 100 13.14 -1.75 5.38
N LEU A 101 12.24 -1.12 6.13
CA LEU A 101 11.35 -1.76 7.08
C LEU A 101 9.88 -1.49 6.71
N LEU A 102 9.11 -2.56 6.54
CA LEU A 102 7.66 -2.52 6.51
C LEU A 102 7.14 -2.74 7.94
N ASN A 103 6.47 -1.73 8.46
CA ASN A 103 5.82 -1.74 9.75
C ASN A 103 4.35 -2.11 9.55
N VAL A 104 3.93 -3.18 10.21
CA VAL A 104 2.55 -3.69 10.18
C VAL A 104 1.95 -3.49 11.56
N LEU A 105 1.02 -2.55 11.69
CA LEU A 105 0.29 -2.32 12.93
C LEU A 105 -0.90 -3.27 12.98
N THR A 106 -1.02 -4.00 14.08
CA THR A 106 -2.19 -4.82 14.44
C THR A 106 -2.91 -4.17 15.60
N LYS A 107 -4.05 -4.72 16.02
CA LYS A 107 -4.73 -4.27 17.25
C LYS A 107 -3.85 -4.35 18.50
N LYS A 108 -2.88 -5.27 18.55
CA LYS A 108 -2.08 -5.56 19.75
C LYS A 108 -0.58 -5.37 19.58
N ARG A 109 -0.07 -5.32 18.35
CA ARG A 109 1.37 -5.39 18.08
C ARG A 109 1.77 -4.48 16.94
N LEU A 110 3.05 -4.10 16.95
CA LEU A 110 3.73 -3.53 15.79
C LEU A 110 4.76 -4.56 15.32
N CYS A 111 4.59 -5.09 14.12
CA CYS A 111 5.50 -6.04 13.50
C CYS A 111 6.41 -5.31 12.50
N LEU A 112 7.71 -5.55 12.58
CA LEU A 112 8.73 -4.92 11.74
C LEU A 112 9.31 -5.98 10.79
N TYR A 113 9.13 -5.81 9.49
CA TYR A 113 9.64 -6.74 8.48
C TYR A 113 10.70 -6.06 7.62
N THR A 114 11.84 -6.70 7.45
CA THR A 114 12.88 -6.23 6.52
C THR A 114 12.46 -6.51 5.08
N ILE A 115 12.61 -5.52 4.22
CA ILE A 115 12.52 -5.69 2.77
C ILE A 115 13.96 -5.83 2.25
N THR A 116 14.22 -6.91 1.53
CA THR A 116 15.51 -7.25 0.93
C THR A 116 15.35 -7.38 -0.57
#